data_AF-A0A6G1R3T7-F1
#
_entry.id   AF-A0A6G1R3T7-F1
#
_cell.length_a   1.000
_cell.length_b   1.000
_cell.length_c   1.000
_cell.angle_alpha   90.00
_cell.angle_beta   90.00
_cell.angle_gamma   90.00
#
_symmetry.space_group_name_H-M   'P 1'
#
loop_
_entity.id
_entity.type
_entity.pdbx_description
1 polymer ?
#
loop_
_entity_poly.entity_id
_entity_poly.type
_entity_poly.pdbx_seq_one_letter_code
_entity_poly.pdbx_strand_id
1 'polypeptide(L)'
;PPFRLLPRKVTLIIGAMIQITSEGGPQPQSNIIFSISNEQIASVNSTGLVRGMAVGNGTVTGVVQAVYAETGKLVVVSQDKVEVEVVQLTAVRIRAPITRMKTGTQMPVYVMGITSSQTPFSFGNAVPGLTFHWSVTKRDTLDIKTRHSEASFQLPAKYNFAMDA
;
A
#
# COMPACT_ATOMS: atom_id res chain seq x y z
N PRO A 1 16.25 -10.84 17.37
CA PRO A 1 15.63 -11.36 16.12
C PRO A 1 16.45 -10.87 14.92
N PRO A 2 16.56 -11.64 13.82
CA PRO A 2 17.29 -11.20 12.63
C PRO A 2 16.65 -9.94 12.05
N PHE A 3 17.46 -9.05 11.47
CA PHE A 3 16.96 -7.87 10.77
C PHE A 3 16.13 -8.31 9.57
N ARG A 4 14.90 -7.77 9.48
CA ARG A 4 13.97 -8.07 8.39
C ARG A 4 13.22 -6.84 7.95
N LEU A 5 13.02 -6.70 6.64
CA LEU A 5 12.13 -5.72 6.06
C LEU A 5 10.76 -6.33 5.74
N LEU A 6 9.72 -5.54 5.96
CA LEU A 6 8.34 -5.90 5.73
C LEU A 6 7.59 -4.78 4.99
N PRO A 7 6.62 -5.14 4.13
CA PRO A 7 6.33 -6.50 3.66
C PRO A 7 7.42 -7.01 2.69
N ARG A 8 7.42 -8.31 2.37
CA ARG A 8 8.45 -8.95 1.49
C ARG A 8 8.32 -8.61 0.01
N LYS A 9 7.09 -8.40 -0.43
CA LYS A 9 6.75 -8.01 -1.80
C LYS A 9 5.63 -6.99 -1.74
N VAL A 10 5.75 -5.95 -2.55
CA VAL A 10 4.74 -4.91 -2.74
C VAL A 10 4.40 -4.77 -4.21
N THR A 11 3.12 -4.56 -4.49
CA THR A 11 2.65 -4.14 -5.81
C THR A 11 2.01 -2.77 -5.66
N LEU A 12 2.47 -1.81 -6.46
CA LEU A 12 2.02 -0.42 -6.48
C LEU A 12 1.54 -0.05 -7.88
N ILE A 13 0.68 0.96 -7.97
CA ILE A 13 0.48 1.68 -9.22
C ILE A 13 1.37 2.92 -9.28
N ILE A 14 1.52 3.51 -10.47
CA ILE A 14 2.22 4.78 -10.62
C ILE A 14 1.59 5.83 -9.71
N GLY A 15 2.41 6.54 -8.95
CA GLY A 15 1.99 7.56 -8.00
C GLY A 15 1.56 7.04 -6.63
N ALA A 16 1.36 5.73 -6.45
CA ALA A 16 1.08 5.13 -5.15
C ALA A 16 2.34 5.01 -4.28
N MET A 17 2.13 4.97 -2.97
CA MET A 17 3.19 4.94 -1.98
C MET A 17 2.98 3.82 -0.96
N ILE A 18 4.07 3.30 -0.39
CA ILE A 18 3.98 2.33 0.71
C ILE A 18 5.17 2.47 1.66
N GLN A 19 4.90 2.28 2.94
CA GLN A 19 5.93 2.28 3.97
C GLN A 19 6.51 0.87 4.10
N ILE A 20 7.83 0.75 3.92
CA ILE A 20 8.58 -0.45 4.32
C ILE A 20 9.01 -0.27 5.77
N THR A 21 8.70 -1.25 6.62
CA THR A 21 9.10 -1.27 8.02
C THR A 21 10.19 -2.30 8.24
N SER A 22 10.96 -2.13 9.32
CA SER A 22 11.96 -3.08 9.74
C SER A 22 11.59 -3.71 11.08
N GLU A 23 11.89 -4.99 11.26
CA GLU A 23 11.81 -5.71 12.53
C GLU A 23 13.17 -6.36 12.87
N GLY A 24 13.46 -6.52 14.15
CA GLY A 24 14.72 -7.10 14.63
C GLY A 24 15.96 -6.25 14.34
N GLY A 25 17.12 -6.89 14.29
CA GLY A 25 18.42 -6.23 14.12
C GLY A 25 19.15 -5.89 15.42
N PRO A 26 20.40 -5.40 15.32
CA PRO A 26 21.22 -5.02 16.47
C PRO A 26 20.67 -3.76 17.17
N GLN A 27 20.40 -3.85 18.48
CA GLN A 27 19.98 -2.74 19.32
C GLN A 27 21.18 -2.06 19.99
N PRO A 28 21.14 -0.76 20.35
CA PRO A 28 19.96 0.12 20.45
C PRO A 28 19.79 1.18 19.33
N GLN A 29 20.76 1.37 18.44
CA GLN A 29 20.69 2.36 17.34
C GLN A 29 21.05 1.69 16.00
N SER A 30 20.05 1.16 15.31
CA SER A 30 20.23 0.70 13.93
C SER A 30 19.91 1.86 12.98
N ASN A 31 20.94 2.53 12.46
CA ASN A 31 20.75 3.43 11.32
C ASN A 31 20.55 2.57 10.07
N ILE A 32 19.35 2.59 9.50
CA ILE A 32 19.00 1.81 8.32
C ILE A 32 19.11 2.72 7.09
N ILE A 33 19.94 2.32 6.15
CA ILE A 33 20.07 3.01 4.86
C ILE A 33 19.25 2.24 3.83
N PHE A 34 18.28 2.93 3.25
CA PHE A 34 17.47 2.39 2.15
C PHE A 34 18.04 2.80 0.80
N SER A 35 17.96 1.89 -0.16
CA SER A 35 18.33 2.11 -1.55
C SER A 35 17.40 1.29 -2.45
N ILE A 36 17.28 1.67 -3.73
CA ILE A 36 16.49 0.93 -4.71
C ILE A 36 17.33 0.61 -5.94
N SER A 37 17.11 -0.58 -6.51
CA SER A 37 17.87 -1.07 -7.67
C SER A 37 17.68 -0.24 -8.94
N ASN A 38 16.55 0.46 -9.08
CA ASN A 38 16.25 1.28 -10.25
C ASN A 38 15.32 2.44 -9.87
N GLU A 39 15.87 3.64 -9.80
CA GLU A 39 15.15 4.88 -9.43
C GLU A 39 14.13 5.34 -10.48
N GLN A 40 14.21 4.84 -11.72
CA GLN A 40 13.21 5.13 -12.75
C GLN A 40 11.89 4.40 -12.49
N ILE A 41 11.93 3.25 -11.83
CA ILE A 41 10.75 2.42 -11.56
C ILE A 41 10.07 2.88 -10.27
N ALA A 42 10.85 3.09 -9.22
CA ALA A 42 10.35 3.58 -7.93
C ALA A 42 11.46 4.33 -7.20
N SER A 43 11.08 5.16 -6.23
CA SER A 43 12.01 5.83 -5.32
C SER A 43 11.77 5.38 -3.88
N VAL A 44 12.80 5.41 -3.04
CA VAL A 44 12.70 5.17 -1.60
C VAL A 44 13.41 6.28 -0.84
N ASN A 45 12.79 6.82 0.21
CA ASN A 45 13.40 7.85 1.04
C ASN A 45 14.16 7.23 2.24
N SER A 46 14.79 8.09 3.04
CA SER A 46 15.52 7.68 4.25
C SER A 46 14.65 7.03 5.33
N THR A 47 13.33 7.23 5.31
CA THR A 47 12.40 6.62 6.25
C THR A 47 11.85 5.28 5.75
N GLY A 48 12.20 4.83 4.53
CA GLY A 48 11.67 3.61 3.93
C GLY A 48 10.30 3.78 3.24
N LEU A 49 9.87 5.01 2.98
CA LEU A 49 8.69 5.29 2.17
C LEU A 49 9.04 5.14 0.69
N VAL A 50 8.38 4.19 0.03
CA VAL A 50 8.56 3.88 -1.38
C VAL A 50 7.46 4.54 -2.20
N ARG A 51 7.80 5.13 -3.35
CA ARG A 51 6.85 5.67 -4.33
C ARG A 51 7.04 5.02 -5.70
N GLY A 52 5.95 4.56 -6.31
CA GLY A 52 5.97 4.04 -7.69
C GLY A 52 6.05 5.17 -8.72
N MET A 53 6.99 5.07 -9.66
CA MET A 53 7.28 6.11 -10.65
C MET A 53 6.98 5.66 -12.09
N ALA A 54 7.39 4.45 -12.48
CA ALA A 54 7.14 3.89 -13.80
C ALA A 54 6.91 2.37 -13.71
N VAL A 55 6.21 1.81 -14.71
CA VAL A 55 5.95 0.36 -14.77
C VAL A 55 7.26 -0.42 -14.80
N GLY A 56 7.37 -1.42 -13.94
CA GLY A 56 8.55 -2.29 -13.89
C GLY A 56 8.74 -2.95 -12.52
N ASN A 57 9.83 -3.70 -12.40
CA ASN A 57 10.22 -4.36 -11.16
C ASN A 57 11.50 -3.73 -10.59
N GLY A 58 11.50 -3.50 -9.28
CA GLY A 58 12.65 -3.02 -8.53
C GLY A 58 12.84 -3.82 -7.24
N THR A 59 13.97 -3.61 -6.59
CA THR A 59 14.26 -4.19 -5.28
C THR A 59 14.73 -3.10 -4.35
N VAL A 60 14.02 -2.91 -3.25
CA VAL A 60 14.46 -2.04 -2.16
C VAL A 60 15.37 -2.85 -1.25
N THR A 61 16.55 -2.31 -0.95
CA THR A 61 17.50 -2.89 -0.02
C THR A 61 17.64 -1.96 1.18
N GLY A 62 17.43 -2.51 2.39
CA GLY A 62 17.74 -1.82 3.64
C GLY A 62 19.01 -2.42 4.24
N VAL A 63 19.93 -1.56 4.65
CA VAL A 63 21.23 -1.94 5.18
C VAL A 63 21.39 -1.33 6.56
N VAL A 64 21.65 -2.17 7.56
CA VAL A 64 22.02 -1.74 8.91
C VAL A 64 23.53 -1.55 8.96
N GLN A 65 23.97 -0.31 9.20
CA GLN A 65 25.38 0.01 9.38
C GLN A 65 25.71 0.21 10.86
N ALA A 66 26.90 -0.22 11.26
CA ALA A 66 27.50 0.13 12.55
C ALA A 66 28.84 0.81 12.33
N VAL A 67 29.17 1.75 13.22
CA VAL A 67 30.48 2.37 13.28
C VAL A 67 31.33 1.55 14.23
N TYR A 68 32.45 1.01 13.76
CA TYR A 68 33.41 0.36 14.64
C TYR A 68 34.10 1.41 15.51
N ALA A 69 33.91 1.34 16.83
CA ALA A 69 34.41 2.34 17.78
C ALA A 69 35.94 2.53 17.73
N GLU A 70 36.67 1.49 17.33
CA GLU A 70 38.14 1.47 17.28
C GLU A 70 38.73 2.09 16.00
N THR A 71 37.99 2.06 14.89
CA THR A 71 38.53 2.46 13.56
C THR A 71 37.71 3.55 12.87
N GLY A 72 36.54 3.91 13.40
CA GLY A 72 35.61 4.83 12.75
C GLY A 72 35.03 4.32 11.42
N LYS A 73 35.29 3.05 11.06
CA LYS A 73 34.87 2.47 9.78
C LYS A 73 33.41 2.05 9.84
N LEU A 74 32.65 2.42 8.79
CA LEU A 74 31.29 1.93 8.57
C LEU A 74 31.34 0.48 8.06
N VAL A 75 30.65 -0.42 8.76
CA VAL A 75 30.52 -1.82 8.37
C VAL A 75 29.06 -2.19 8.29
N VAL A 76 28.69 -2.94 7.24
CA VAL A 76 27.36 -3.52 7.09
C VAL A 76 27.21 -4.69 8.05
N VAL A 77 26.32 -4.54 9.03
CA VAL A 77 26.06 -5.59 10.05
C VAL A 77 24.96 -6.53 9.58
N SER A 78 23.95 -5.98 8.89
CA SER A 78 22.85 -6.77 8.36
C SER A 78 22.22 -6.07 7.17
N GLN A 79 21.57 -6.85 6.30
CA GLN A 79 20.84 -6.33 5.16
C GLN A 79 19.63 -7.20 4.87
N ASP A 80 18.59 -6.61 4.29
CA ASP A 80 17.43 -7.34 3.81
C ASP A 80 16.79 -6.61 2.62
N LYS A 81 15.93 -7.31 1.89
CA LYS A 81 15.37 -6.86 0.61
C LYS A 81 13.86 -7.02 0.53
N VAL A 82 13.24 -6.11 -0.22
CA VAL A 82 11.81 -6.11 -0.56
C VAL A 82 11.65 -5.99 -2.07
N GLU A 83 10.85 -6.87 -2.66
CA GLU A 83 10.47 -6.78 -4.06
C GLU A 83 9.40 -5.71 -4.27
N VAL A 84 9.61 -4.83 -5.25
CA VAL A 84 8.67 -3.78 -5.62
C VAL A 84 8.25 -4.00 -7.07
N GLU A 85 6.98 -4.17 -7.31
CA GLU A 85 6.38 -4.24 -8.64
C GLU A 85 5.49 -3.01 -8.85
N VAL A 86 5.79 -2.20 -9.85
CA VAL A 86 4.96 -1.07 -10.24
C VAL A 86 4.22 -1.42 -11.52
N VAL A 87 2.89 -1.34 -11.48
CA VAL A 87 2.02 -1.74 -12.58
C VAL A 87 1.14 -0.58 -13.04
N GLN A 88 0.69 -0.64 -14.29
CA GLN A 88 -0.38 0.22 -14.77
C GLN A 88 -1.73 -0.42 -14.41
N LEU A 89 -2.60 0.33 -13.72
CA LEU A 89 -3.96 -0.11 -13.47
C LEU A 89 -4.80 0.09 -14.73
N THR A 90 -5.02 -0.97 -15.49
CA THR A 90 -5.76 -0.93 -16.76
C THR A 90 -7.26 -1.12 -16.59
N ALA A 91 -7.67 -1.85 -15.56
CA ALA A 91 -9.06 -2.08 -15.23
C ALA A 91 -9.22 -2.45 -13.75
N VAL A 92 -10.46 -2.39 -13.27
CA VAL A 92 -10.83 -2.70 -11.90
C VAL A 92 -12.02 -3.65 -11.85
N ARG A 93 -12.20 -4.31 -10.71
CA ARG A 93 -13.35 -5.16 -10.39
C ARG A 93 -13.82 -4.89 -8.97
N ILE A 94 -15.08 -5.23 -8.70
CA ILE A 94 -15.62 -5.25 -7.35
C ILE A 94 -15.34 -6.63 -6.74
N ARG A 95 -14.65 -6.69 -5.61
CA ARG A 95 -14.53 -7.92 -4.82
C ARG A 95 -15.67 -7.99 -3.81
N ALA A 96 -16.49 -9.02 -3.97
CA ALA A 96 -17.55 -9.40 -3.04
C ALA A 96 -17.26 -10.82 -2.53
N PRO A 97 -17.19 -11.05 -1.20
CA PRO A 97 -16.96 -12.38 -0.63
C PRO A 97 -18.04 -13.41 -0.96
N ILE A 98 -19.29 -12.95 -1.17
CA ILE A 98 -20.45 -13.80 -1.46
C ILE A 98 -21.34 -13.15 -2.53
N THR A 99 -22.08 -13.96 -3.26
CA THR A 99 -23.06 -13.51 -4.28
C THR A 99 -24.50 -13.61 -3.81
N ARG A 100 -24.72 -14.24 -2.65
CA ARG A 100 -26.02 -14.39 -1.99
C ARG A 100 -25.86 -13.93 -0.55
N MET A 101 -26.79 -13.13 -0.08
CA MET A 101 -26.76 -12.53 1.25
C MET A 101 -28.14 -12.65 1.88
N LYS A 102 -28.20 -12.93 3.18
CA LYS A 102 -29.47 -13.00 3.92
C LYS A 102 -29.97 -11.58 4.18
N THR A 103 -31.28 -11.37 4.09
CA THR A 103 -31.91 -10.09 4.44
C THR A 103 -31.49 -9.64 5.84
N GLY A 104 -31.20 -8.35 5.99
CA GLY A 104 -30.76 -7.75 7.25
C GLY A 104 -29.27 -7.95 7.58
N THR A 105 -28.50 -8.63 6.72
CA THR A 105 -27.04 -8.75 6.88
C THR A 105 -26.28 -7.78 5.97
N GLN A 106 -25.02 -7.54 6.29
CA GLN A 106 -24.12 -6.68 5.52
C GLN A 106 -22.97 -7.49 4.93
N MET A 107 -22.50 -7.07 3.76
CA MET A 107 -21.34 -7.65 3.09
C MET A 107 -20.35 -6.53 2.72
N PRO A 108 -19.06 -6.64 3.11
CA PRO A 108 -18.06 -5.70 2.65
C PRO A 108 -17.75 -5.94 1.18
N VAL A 109 -17.72 -4.86 0.41
CA VAL A 109 -17.23 -4.85 -0.97
C VAL A 109 -16.16 -3.78 -1.11
N TYR A 110 -15.21 -4.00 -2.02
CA TYR A 110 -14.15 -3.05 -2.31
C TYR A 110 -13.66 -3.22 -3.75
N VAL A 111 -13.06 -2.16 -4.28
CA VAL A 111 -12.41 -2.21 -5.59
C VAL A 111 -11.10 -2.97 -5.48
N MET A 112 -10.82 -3.83 -6.45
CA MET A 112 -9.48 -4.38 -6.69
C MET A 112 -9.09 -4.15 -8.15
N GLY A 113 -7.80 -4.27 -8.45
CA GLY A 113 -7.35 -4.44 -9.82
C GLY A 113 -7.70 -5.83 -10.38
N ILE A 114 -7.27 -6.06 -11.61
CA ILE A 114 -7.55 -7.32 -12.32
C ILE A 114 -6.80 -8.49 -11.68
N THR A 115 -5.54 -8.28 -11.32
CA THR A 115 -4.74 -9.30 -10.61
C THR A 115 -5.02 -9.27 -9.10
N SER A 116 -4.78 -10.38 -8.41
CA SER A 116 -4.94 -10.48 -6.96
C SER A 116 -3.93 -9.66 -6.17
N SER A 117 -2.79 -9.29 -6.77
CA SER A 117 -1.76 -8.44 -6.16
C SER A 117 -2.12 -6.95 -6.16
N GLN A 118 -3.03 -6.52 -7.04
CA GLN A 118 -3.52 -5.14 -7.10
C GLN A 118 -4.67 -4.94 -6.09
N THR A 119 -4.29 -4.81 -4.82
CA THR A 119 -5.21 -4.62 -3.70
C THR A 119 -5.54 -3.14 -3.49
N PRO A 120 -6.53 -2.77 -2.66
CA PRO A 120 -6.77 -1.37 -2.30
C PRO A 120 -5.51 -0.63 -1.80
N PHE A 121 -4.58 -1.33 -1.15
CA PHE A 121 -3.31 -0.75 -0.68
C PHE A 121 -2.34 -0.42 -1.82
N SER A 122 -2.49 -1.06 -2.99
CA SER A 122 -1.64 -0.83 -4.15
C SER A 122 -1.93 0.50 -4.86
N PHE A 123 -3.12 1.09 -4.66
CA PHE A 123 -3.56 2.28 -5.39
C PHE A 123 -4.33 3.32 -4.56
N GLY A 124 -4.76 3.00 -3.33
CA GLY A 124 -5.65 3.84 -2.55
C GLY A 124 -5.06 5.20 -2.12
N ASN A 125 -3.73 5.35 -2.16
CA ASN A 125 -3.03 6.60 -1.84
C ASN A 125 -2.27 7.18 -3.03
N ALA A 126 -2.60 6.76 -4.26
CA ALA A 126 -1.95 7.28 -5.45
C ALA A 126 -2.13 8.79 -5.58
N VAL A 127 -1.12 9.46 -6.15
CA VAL A 127 -1.17 10.89 -6.48
C VAL A 127 -0.80 11.05 -7.96
N PRO A 128 -1.74 11.49 -8.84
CA PRO A 128 -3.13 11.85 -8.54
C PRO A 128 -3.97 10.63 -8.10
N GLY A 129 -4.95 10.88 -7.22
CA GLY A 129 -5.79 9.82 -6.63
C GLY A 129 -6.86 9.30 -7.58
N LEU A 130 -7.30 8.06 -7.33
CA LEU A 130 -8.44 7.45 -8.01
C LEU A 130 -9.74 7.81 -7.29
N THR A 131 -10.80 8.09 -8.05
CA THR A 131 -12.15 8.29 -7.53
C THR A 131 -13.07 7.21 -8.08
N PHE A 132 -13.79 6.52 -7.21
CA PHE A 132 -14.73 5.47 -7.57
C PHE A 132 -16.15 5.90 -7.22
N HIS A 133 -17.03 5.86 -8.22
CA HIS A 133 -18.46 6.11 -8.05
C HIS A 133 -19.20 4.78 -7.93
N TRP A 134 -19.98 4.63 -6.86
CA TRP A 134 -20.75 3.42 -6.58
C TRP A 134 -22.23 3.70 -6.83
N SER A 135 -22.93 2.72 -7.40
CA SER A 135 -24.38 2.79 -7.57
C SER A 135 -24.99 1.39 -7.43
N VAL A 136 -26.28 1.36 -7.10
CA VAL A 136 -27.10 0.15 -7.04
C VAL A 136 -28.33 0.36 -7.89
N THR A 137 -28.72 -0.67 -8.65
CA THR A 137 -29.87 -0.61 -9.56
C THR A 137 -31.21 -0.81 -8.85
N LYS A 138 -31.23 -1.51 -7.70
CA LYS A 138 -32.43 -1.83 -6.93
C LYS A 138 -32.34 -1.33 -5.50
N ARG A 139 -32.60 -0.03 -5.31
CA ARG A 139 -32.53 0.65 -4.01
C ARG A 139 -33.60 0.23 -3.00
N ASP A 140 -34.67 -0.40 -3.47
CA ASP A 140 -35.71 -1.02 -2.65
C ASP A 140 -35.24 -2.31 -1.97
N THR A 141 -34.19 -2.94 -2.50
CA THR A 141 -33.69 -4.24 -2.04
C THR A 141 -32.31 -4.14 -1.38
N LEU A 142 -31.44 -3.27 -1.87
CA LEU A 142 -30.06 -3.14 -1.40
C LEU A 142 -29.64 -1.67 -1.34
N ASP A 143 -28.90 -1.35 -0.29
CA ASP A 143 -28.31 -0.03 -0.06
C ASP A 143 -26.78 -0.15 0.01
N ILE A 144 -26.06 0.88 -0.44
CA ILE A 144 -24.60 0.94 -0.41
C ILE A 144 -24.19 2.03 0.56
N LYS A 145 -23.45 1.66 1.60
CA LYS A 145 -22.93 2.59 2.60
C LYS A 145 -21.42 2.60 2.62
N THR A 146 -20.86 3.80 2.83
CA THR A 146 -19.43 3.96 3.04
C THR A 146 -19.07 3.47 4.45
N ARG A 147 -17.89 2.88 4.64
CA ARG A 147 -17.40 2.56 6.00
C ARG A 147 -17.26 3.80 6.90
N HIS A 148 -17.06 4.98 6.32
CA HIS A 148 -16.95 6.23 7.07
C HIS A 148 -18.29 6.69 7.67
N SER A 149 -19.42 6.27 7.08
CA SER A 149 -20.75 6.56 7.62
C SER A 149 -20.99 5.91 9.00
N GLU A 150 -20.27 4.82 9.32
CA GLU A 150 -20.32 4.16 10.63
C GLU A 150 -19.56 4.94 11.72
N ALA A 151 -18.63 5.83 11.34
CA ALA A 151 -17.71 6.51 12.26
C ALA A 151 -18.16 7.94 12.66
N SER A 152 -19.41 8.34 12.39
CA SER A 152 -19.90 9.73 12.55
C SER A 152 -19.00 10.78 11.89
N PHE A 153 -18.22 10.38 10.87
CA PHE A 153 -17.28 11.24 10.18
C PHE A 153 -17.98 11.87 8.99
N GLN A 154 -18.19 13.19 9.03
CA GLN A 154 -18.75 13.91 7.89
C GLN A 154 -17.66 14.11 6.83
N LEU A 155 -17.75 13.31 5.77
CA LEU A 155 -16.90 13.50 4.60
C LEU A 155 -17.34 14.76 3.84
N PRO A 156 -16.40 15.57 3.33
CA PRO A 156 -16.71 16.59 2.32
C PRO A 156 -17.52 15.97 1.18
N ALA A 157 -18.46 16.72 0.58
CA ALA A 157 -19.40 16.19 -0.43
C ALA A 157 -18.72 15.39 -1.56
N LYS A 158 -17.56 15.84 -2.04
CA LYS A 158 -16.73 15.14 -3.05
C LYS A 158 -16.27 13.72 -2.65
N TYR A 159 -16.31 13.38 -1.37
CA TYR A 159 -15.95 12.07 -0.83
C TYR A 159 -17.15 11.37 -0.17
N ASN A 160 -18.31 12.04 -0.06
CA ASN A 160 -19.52 11.49 0.54
C ASN A 160 -20.44 10.91 -0.55
N PHE A 161 -20.06 9.74 -1.07
CA PHE A 161 -20.80 9.06 -2.15
C PHE A 161 -22.08 8.34 -1.68
N ALA A 162 -22.41 8.39 -0.39
CA ALA A 162 -23.65 7.85 0.16
C ALA A 162 -24.80 8.87 0.20
N MET A 163 -24.55 10.13 -0.19
CA MET A 163 -25.58 11.16 -0.24
C MET A 163 -25.69 11.74 -1.66
N ASP A 164 -26.95 11.83 -2.10
CA ASP A 164 -27.49 12.60 -3.23
C ASP A 164 -27.25 12.09 -4.67
N ALA A 165 -28.18 11.22 -5.10
CA ALA A 165 -28.94 11.37 -6.36
C ALA A 165 -30.25 10.59 -6.24
#